data_AF-A0A0M3QXU2-F1
#
_entry.id   AF-A0A0M3QXU2-F1
#
_cell.length_a   1.000
_cell.length_b   1.000
_cell.length_c   1.000
_cell.angle_alpha   90.00
_cell.angle_beta   90.00
_cell.angle_gamma   90.00
#
_symmetry.space_group_name_H-M   'P 1'
#
loop_
_entity.id
_entity.type
_entity.pdbx_description
1 polymer ?
#
loop_
_entity_poly.entity_id
_entity_poly.type
_entity_poly.pdbx_seq_one_letter_code
_entity_poly.pdbx_strand_id
1 'polypeptide(L)'
;IHILSRVHERCLSTSLPAAQSFRKWYQQLWTTERTNLPPYDHFTQVGDPVLRGHAADVPTDYVKSKEVSEIVEQMVKVLRKYNCVGIAAPQIGISLRIIAMEFKQSIQKELPEATYKARRMTELPLTVFINPQLSVTNYTKHKHPEGCMSVRGYSAEVERYEAVKLSGLNQEGLPTELELSGWNARIAQHEMDHLDGKLYIDHMDTSTFICTCWETVNTKSGRVEIPFYK
;
A
#
# COMPACT_ATOMS: atom_id res chain seq x y z
N ILE A 1 -34.51 3.81 23.28
CA ILE A 1 -33.90 3.17 22.10
C ILE A 1 -32.43 3.59 22.11
N HIS A 2 -31.56 2.66 22.51
CA HIS A 2 -30.12 2.85 22.67
C HIS A 2 -29.40 2.96 21.33
N ILE A 3 -28.49 3.92 21.19
CA ILE A 3 -27.16 3.70 20.59
C ILE A 3 -26.16 4.50 21.43
N LEU A 4 -25.31 3.77 22.16
CA LEU A 4 -24.19 4.28 22.95
C LEU A 4 -23.07 4.70 21.99
N SER A 5 -22.72 5.99 21.96
CA SER A 5 -21.41 6.40 21.43
C SER A 5 -20.38 6.12 22.52
N ARG A 6 -19.52 5.11 22.31
CA ARG A 6 -18.28 4.98 23.09
C ARG A 6 -17.28 5.98 22.51
N VAL A 7 -17.43 7.25 22.91
CA VAL A 7 -16.32 8.19 22.86
C VAL A 7 -15.25 7.60 23.77
N HIS A 8 -14.09 7.21 23.22
CA HIS A 8 -12.91 6.95 24.03
C HIS A 8 -12.49 8.30 24.62
N GLU A 9 -12.99 8.59 25.82
CA GLU A 9 -12.42 9.63 26.67
C GLU A 9 -10.96 9.25 26.92
N ARG A 10 -10.04 10.05 26.38
CA ARG A 10 -8.66 10.08 26.88
C ARG A 10 -8.73 10.66 28.30
N CYS A 11 -9.00 9.79 29.27
CA CYS A 11 -8.87 10.15 30.68
C CYS A 11 -7.37 10.31 30.96
N LEU A 12 -6.87 11.54 30.85
CA LEU A 12 -5.53 11.92 31.34
C LEU A 12 -5.57 11.96 32.87
N SER A 13 -5.62 10.78 33.49
CA SER A 13 -5.31 10.63 34.91
C SER A 13 -3.81 10.81 35.10
N THR A 14 -3.40 11.93 35.70
CA THR A 14 -2.01 12.18 36.12
C THR A 14 -1.64 11.42 37.40
N SER A 15 -2.62 10.81 38.08
CA SER A 15 -2.39 9.94 39.22
C SER A 15 -2.19 8.49 38.78
N LEU A 16 -1.09 7.88 39.24
CA LEU A 16 -0.88 6.44 39.18
C LEU A 16 -1.95 5.75 40.05
N PRO A 17 -2.79 4.86 39.51
CA PRO A 17 -3.57 3.96 40.34
C PRO A 17 -2.60 3.17 41.22
N ALA A 18 -2.90 3.03 42.51
CA ALA A 18 -1.99 2.53 43.55
C ALA A 18 -1.40 1.11 43.32
N ALA A 19 -1.74 0.44 42.22
CA ALA A 19 -1.32 -0.92 41.87
C ALA A 19 -0.54 -1.04 40.55
N GLN A 20 -0.26 0.06 39.83
CA GLN A 20 0.38 -0.01 38.51
C GLN A 20 1.85 0.44 38.58
N SER A 21 2.79 -0.45 38.24
CA SER A 21 4.21 -0.07 38.19
C SER A 21 4.43 1.03 37.14
N PHE A 22 5.32 1.99 37.42
CA PHE A 22 5.70 3.05 36.48
C PHE A 22 6.03 2.48 35.09
N ARG A 23 6.69 1.31 35.03
CA ARG A 23 6.97 0.59 33.79
C ARG A 23 5.71 0.22 33.02
N LYS A 24 4.68 -0.31 33.69
CA LYS A 24 3.42 -0.72 33.05
C LYS A 24 2.59 0.49 32.61
N TRP A 25 2.57 1.57 33.39
CA TRP A 25 1.97 2.85 33.01
C TRP A 25 2.69 3.48 31.81
N TYR A 26 4.03 3.54 31.84
CA TYR A 26 4.83 4.11 30.76
C TYR A 26 4.70 3.31 29.46
N GLN A 27 4.64 1.97 29.55
CA GLN A 27 4.37 1.11 28.38
C GLN A 27 3.00 1.45 27.76
N GLN A 28 1.98 1.68 28.57
CA GLN A 28 0.63 2.04 28.09
C GLN A 28 0.54 3.40 27.39
N LEU A 29 1.50 4.31 27.60
CA LEU A 29 1.57 5.56 26.84
C LEU A 29 1.85 5.31 25.34
N TRP A 30 2.46 4.17 25.00
CA TRP A 30 2.94 3.86 23.65
C TRP A 30 2.36 2.55 23.07
N THR A 31 1.80 1.68 23.91
CA THR A 31 1.15 0.44 23.48
C THR A 31 -0.37 0.57 23.58
N THR A 32 -1.01 0.76 22.43
CA THR A 32 -2.44 0.45 22.28
C THR A 32 -2.58 -1.06 22.14
N GLU A 33 -3.44 -1.70 22.95
CA GLU A 33 -3.89 -3.07 22.65
C GLU A 33 -4.46 -3.07 21.23
N ARG A 34 -3.84 -3.82 20.32
CA ARG A 34 -4.33 -3.96 18.94
C ARG A 34 -5.57 -4.85 18.98
N THR A 35 -6.74 -4.24 19.03
CA THR A 35 -8.03 -4.94 18.99
C THR A 35 -8.36 -5.48 17.60
N ASN A 36 -7.66 -5.02 16.56
CA ASN A 36 -7.74 -5.51 15.20
C ASN A 36 -6.36 -6.06 14.81
N LEU A 37 -6.28 -7.35 14.46
CA LEU A 37 -5.04 -8.00 14.04
C LEU A 37 -5.01 -8.13 12.50
N PRO A 38 -3.83 -8.02 11.87
CA PRO A 38 -3.70 -8.24 10.44
C PRO A 38 -3.93 -9.72 10.08
N PRO A 39 -4.24 -10.06 8.81
CA PRO A 39 -4.31 -9.15 7.67
C PRO A 39 -5.57 -8.27 7.66
N TYR A 40 -5.39 -6.96 7.49
CA TYR A 40 -6.50 -6.01 7.48
C TYR A 40 -7.32 -6.07 6.18
N ASP A 41 -8.56 -5.59 6.23
CA ASP A 41 -9.46 -5.41 5.06
C ASP A 41 -9.42 -3.99 4.47
N HIS A 42 -8.40 -3.23 4.85
CA HIS A 42 -8.14 -1.86 4.46
C HIS A 42 -6.62 -1.61 4.40
N PHE A 43 -6.26 -0.51 3.75
CA PHE A 43 -4.87 -0.06 3.68
C PHE A 43 -4.44 0.58 5.00
N THR A 44 -3.34 0.10 5.57
CA THR A 44 -2.60 0.83 6.61
C THR A 44 -2.17 2.19 6.05
N GLN A 45 -2.15 3.21 6.92
CA GLN A 45 -1.85 4.58 6.53
C GLN A 45 -0.45 4.99 6.99
N VAL A 46 0.15 5.92 6.25
CA VAL A 46 1.43 6.54 6.58
C VAL A 46 1.42 7.00 8.04
N GLY A 47 2.44 6.57 8.79
CA GLY A 47 2.50 6.67 10.25
C GLY A 47 2.39 5.32 10.95
N ASP A 48 1.75 4.31 10.34
CA ASP A 48 1.86 2.92 10.80
C ASP A 48 3.29 2.41 10.57
N PRO A 49 4.01 1.93 11.62
CA PRO A 49 5.38 1.50 11.50
C PRO A 49 5.60 0.33 10.54
N VAL A 50 4.57 -0.48 10.25
CA VAL A 50 4.70 -1.60 9.29
C VAL A 50 5.11 -1.13 7.89
N LEU A 51 4.71 0.08 7.49
CA LEU A 51 5.01 0.68 6.19
C LEU A 51 6.44 1.22 6.08
N ARG A 52 7.20 1.23 7.18
CA ARG A 52 8.58 1.74 7.25
C ARG A 52 9.60 0.66 7.59
N GLY A 53 9.14 -0.57 7.87
CA GLY A 53 10.01 -1.72 8.09
C GLY A 53 10.41 -2.38 6.77
N HIS A 54 11.55 -3.08 6.79
CA HIS A 54 11.89 -4.03 5.72
C HIS A 54 11.11 -5.32 5.94
N ALA A 55 10.29 -5.71 4.96
CA ALA A 55 9.50 -6.92 5.02
C ALA A 55 10.41 -8.16 4.97
N ALA A 56 10.07 -9.19 5.73
CA ALA A 56 10.81 -10.45 5.76
C ALA A 56 10.43 -11.34 4.56
N ASP A 57 11.39 -12.14 4.09
CA ASP A 57 11.09 -13.20 3.14
C ASP A 57 10.09 -14.19 3.74
N VAL A 58 9.17 -14.67 2.90
CA VAL A 58 8.35 -15.85 3.19
C VAL A 58 9.27 -17.08 3.11
N PRO A 59 9.42 -17.88 4.18
CA PRO A 59 10.22 -19.09 4.09
C PRO A 59 9.64 -20.04 3.03
N THR A 60 10.49 -20.63 2.20
CA THR A 60 10.09 -21.39 1.00
C THR A 60 9.12 -22.53 1.31
N ASP A 61 9.30 -23.20 2.44
CA ASP A 61 8.47 -24.33 2.89
C ASP A 61 7.03 -23.91 3.24
N TYR A 62 6.83 -22.61 3.49
CA TYR A 62 5.53 -22.03 3.85
C TYR A 62 4.82 -21.37 2.67
N VAL A 63 5.44 -21.25 1.50
CA VAL A 63 4.83 -20.58 0.33
C VAL A 63 3.49 -21.20 -0.03
N LYS A 64 3.39 -22.53 0.07
CA LYS A 64 2.18 -23.31 -0.23
C LYS A 64 1.27 -23.52 0.99
N SER A 65 1.58 -22.88 2.11
CA SER A 65 0.78 -22.99 3.33
C SER A 65 -0.58 -22.31 3.14
N LYS A 66 -1.55 -22.76 3.93
CA LYS A 66 -2.89 -22.16 3.93
C LYS A 66 -2.83 -20.70 4.36
N GLU A 67 -1.96 -20.38 5.30
CA GLU A 67 -1.75 -19.06 5.86
C GLU A 67 -1.26 -18.06 4.78
N VAL A 68 -0.31 -18.46 3.94
CA VAL A 68 0.16 -17.62 2.82
C VAL A 68 -0.94 -17.44 1.77
N SER A 69 -1.71 -18.49 1.46
CA SER A 69 -2.87 -18.39 0.56
C SER A 69 -3.89 -17.39 1.08
N GLU A 70 -4.25 -17.45 2.37
CA GLU A 70 -5.20 -16.53 3.00
C GLU A 70 -4.72 -15.07 2.99
N ILE A 71 -3.41 -14.84 3.18
CA ILE A 71 -2.81 -13.50 3.04
C ILE A 71 -2.97 -12.99 1.60
N VAL A 72 -2.62 -13.81 0.60
CA VAL A 72 -2.73 -13.43 -0.82
C VAL A 72 -4.19 -13.16 -1.20
N GLU A 73 -5.12 -14.02 -0.80
CA GLU A 73 -6.56 -13.84 -1.04
C GLU A 73 -7.06 -12.52 -0.43
N GLN A 74 -6.63 -12.19 0.79
CA GLN A 74 -6.97 -10.95 1.45
C GLN A 74 -6.36 -9.73 0.75
N MET A 75 -5.11 -9.81 0.28
CA MET A 75 -4.50 -8.77 -0.54
C MET A 75 -5.29 -8.51 -1.83
N VAL A 76 -5.67 -9.56 -2.55
CA VAL A 76 -6.45 -9.46 -3.80
C VAL A 76 -7.83 -8.88 -3.54
N LYS A 77 -8.49 -9.28 -2.45
CA LYS A 77 -9.77 -8.72 -2.02
C LYS A 77 -9.66 -7.22 -1.74
N VAL A 78 -8.61 -6.78 -1.04
CA VAL A 78 -8.37 -5.36 -0.75
C VAL A 78 -8.02 -4.59 -2.02
N LEU A 79 -7.13 -5.11 -2.88
CA LEU A 79 -6.79 -4.50 -4.18
C LEU A 79 -8.05 -4.16 -4.98
N ARG A 80 -8.95 -5.14 -5.11
CA ARG A 80 -10.18 -5.01 -5.88
C ARG A 80 -11.23 -4.15 -5.17
N LYS A 81 -11.36 -4.22 -3.84
CA LYS A 81 -12.27 -3.38 -3.04
C LYS A 81 -11.97 -1.89 -3.23
N TYR A 82 -10.69 -1.53 -3.38
CA TYR A 82 -10.26 -0.14 -3.52
C TYR A 82 -9.99 0.28 -4.98
N ASN A 83 -10.17 -0.64 -5.95
CA ASN A 83 -9.89 -0.42 -7.37
C ASN A 83 -8.47 0.15 -7.63
N CYS A 84 -7.47 -0.34 -6.89
CA CYS A 84 -6.07 0.01 -7.13
C CYS A 84 -5.41 -1.03 -8.03
N VAL A 85 -4.23 -0.70 -8.56
CA VAL A 85 -3.53 -1.50 -9.57
C VAL A 85 -2.39 -2.35 -9.01
N GLY A 86 -2.06 -2.14 -7.74
CA GLY A 86 -1.01 -2.83 -6.99
C GLY A 86 -1.27 -2.78 -5.49
N ILE A 87 -0.73 -3.77 -4.78
CA ILE A 87 -0.71 -3.84 -3.32
C ILE A 87 0.49 -4.67 -2.84
N ALA A 88 1.11 -4.25 -1.75
CA ALA A 88 2.11 -5.01 -1.00
C ALA A 88 1.58 -5.47 0.36
N ALA A 89 1.99 -6.64 0.85
CA ALA A 89 1.51 -7.18 2.13
C ALA A 89 1.67 -6.23 3.35
N PRO A 90 2.73 -5.40 3.45
CA PRO A 90 2.83 -4.40 4.53
C PRO A 90 1.63 -3.45 4.59
N GLN A 91 0.99 -3.19 3.45
CA GLN A 91 -0.17 -2.31 3.38
C GLN A 91 -1.45 -2.91 3.99
N ILE A 92 -1.48 -4.21 4.28
CA ILE A 92 -2.52 -4.85 5.08
C ILE A 92 -2.00 -5.31 6.45
N GLY A 93 -0.88 -4.74 6.89
CA GLY A 93 -0.30 -4.99 8.22
C GLY A 93 0.59 -6.23 8.31
N ILE A 94 0.90 -6.89 7.19
CA ILE A 94 1.73 -8.10 7.15
C ILE A 94 3.12 -7.77 6.61
N SER A 95 4.16 -7.86 7.46
CA SER A 95 5.54 -7.54 7.07
C SER A 95 6.24 -8.71 6.37
N LEU A 96 5.66 -9.17 5.26
CA LEU A 96 6.20 -10.22 4.38
C LEU A 96 6.39 -9.72 2.96
N ARG A 97 7.37 -10.28 2.24
CA ARG A 97 7.69 -9.90 0.86
C ARG A 97 6.73 -10.53 -0.13
N ILE A 98 5.52 -10.00 -0.21
CA ILE A 98 4.47 -10.42 -1.15
C ILE A 98 3.89 -9.18 -1.81
N ILE A 99 3.76 -9.20 -3.13
CA ILE A 99 3.07 -8.17 -3.92
C ILE A 99 2.03 -8.80 -4.84
N ALA A 100 0.96 -8.06 -5.11
CA ALA A 100 -0.01 -8.39 -6.13
C ALA A 100 -0.25 -7.16 -7.03
N MET A 101 -0.32 -7.38 -8.34
CA MET A 101 -0.56 -6.35 -9.35
C MET A 101 -1.65 -6.81 -10.31
N GLU A 102 -2.55 -5.89 -10.70
CA GLU A 102 -3.63 -6.17 -11.65
C GLU A 102 -4.00 -4.85 -12.36
N PHE A 103 -3.87 -4.80 -13.69
CA PHE A 103 -4.23 -3.62 -14.49
C PHE A 103 -5.25 -4.05 -15.55
N LYS A 104 -6.54 -3.83 -15.28
CA LYS A 104 -7.63 -4.28 -16.16
C LYS A 104 -7.82 -3.33 -17.34
N GLN A 105 -8.16 -3.88 -18.51
CA GLN A 105 -8.49 -3.07 -19.69
C GLN A 105 -9.68 -2.11 -19.45
N SER A 106 -10.59 -2.44 -18.52
CA SER A 106 -11.71 -1.56 -18.16
C SER A 106 -11.26 -0.17 -17.68
N ILE A 107 -10.06 -0.06 -17.09
CA ILE A 107 -9.47 1.22 -16.64
C ILE A 107 -9.23 2.15 -17.83
N GLN A 108 -9.03 1.62 -19.05
CA GLN A 108 -8.86 2.43 -20.25
C GLN A 108 -10.06 3.35 -20.51
N LYS A 109 -11.27 2.95 -20.10
CA LYS A 109 -12.49 3.77 -20.26
C LYS A 109 -12.56 4.95 -19.28
N GLU A 110 -11.76 4.93 -18.22
CA GLU A 110 -11.74 5.97 -17.19
C GLU A 110 -10.71 7.08 -17.49
N LEU A 111 -9.82 6.86 -18.46
CA LEU A 111 -8.72 7.78 -18.79
C LEU A 111 -8.80 8.26 -20.25
N PRO A 112 -8.41 9.51 -20.54
CA PRO A 112 -8.27 9.97 -21.92
C PRO A 112 -7.26 9.11 -22.70
N GLU A 113 -7.56 8.78 -23.96
CA GLU A 113 -6.70 7.94 -24.81
C GLU A 113 -5.26 8.47 -24.91
N ALA A 114 -5.10 9.80 -24.99
CA ALA A 114 -3.78 10.43 -25.02
C ALA A 114 -2.97 10.14 -23.74
N THR A 115 -3.62 10.09 -22.57
CA THR A 115 -2.95 9.75 -21.30
C THR A 115 -2.54 8.28 -21.29
N TYR A 116 -3.43 7.39 -21.74
CA TYR A 116 -3.17 5.96 -21.81
C TYR A 116 -1.95 5.64 -22.70
N LYS A 117 -1.88 6.27 -23.88
CA LYS A 117 -0.74 6.15 -24.80
C LYS A 117 0.53 6.78 -24.24
N ALA A 118 0.46 8.00 -23.72
CA ALA A 118 1.63 8.71 -23.19
C ALA A 118 2.28 7.96 -22.02
N ARG A 119 1.48 7.30 -21.19
CA ARG A 119 1.95 6.49 -20.04
C ARG A 119 2.24 5.04 -20.39
N ARG A 120 2.09 4.63 -21.66
CA ARG A 120 2.34 3.26 -22.16
C ARG A 120 1.62 2.22 -21.29
N MET A 121 0.35 2.48 -21.00
CA MET A 121 -0.47 1.59 -20.19
C MET A 121 -0.88 0.36 -21.00
N THR A 122 -0.73 -0.82 -20.41
CA THR A 122 -1.13 -2.10 -21.02
C THR A 122 -1.78 -2.99 -19.97
N GLU A 123 -2.66 -3.88 -20.41
CA GLU A 123 -3.32 -4.83 -19.51
C GLU A 123 -2.28 -5.72 -18.81
N LEU A 124 -2.52 -5.96 -17.52
CA LEU A 124 -1.77 -6.88 -16.69
C LEU A 124 -2.80 -7.77 -15.96
N PRO A 125 -2.91 -9.06 -16.31
CA PRO A 125 -3.68 -10.01 -15.53
C PRO A 125 -3.20 -10.04 -14.08
N LEU A 126 -4.08 -10.45 -13.15
CA LEU A 126 -3.70 -10.58 -11.74
C LEU A 126 -2.41 -11.42 -11.63
N THR A 127 -1.38 -10.77 -11.11
CA THR A 127 -0.04 -11.32 -11.01
C THR A 127 0.42 -11.18 -9.56
N VAL A 128 0.80 -12.29 -8.94
CA VAL A 128 1.27 -12.33 -7.55
C VAL A 128 2.71 -12.82 -7.54
N PHE A 129 3.57 -12.13 -6.80
CA PHE A 129 4.94 -12.56 -6.55
C PHE A 129 5.19 -12.66 -5.04
N ILE A 130 5.81 -13.76 -4.65
CA ILE A 130 6.34 -14.02 -3.31
C ILE A 130 7.86 -13.97 -3.38
N ASN A 131 8.47 -13.31 -2.40
CA ASN A 131 9.89 -12.96 -2.34
C ASN A 131 10.41 -12.34 -3.65
N PRO A 132 9.73 -11.30 -4.20
CA PRO A 132 10.16 -10.71 -5.45
C PRO A 132 11.53 -10.04 -5.33
N GLN A 133 12.25 -10.08 -6.44
CA GLN A 133 13.43 -9.28 -6.74
C GLN A 133 13.18 -8.52 -8.04
N LEU A 134 13.69 -7.30 -8.11
CA LEU A 134 13.53 -6.43 -9.26
C LEU A 134 14.90 -6.03 -9.80
N SER A 135 15.06 -6.14 -11.12
CA SER A 135 16.22 -5.64 -11.84
C SER A 135 15.78 -4.68 -12.94
N VAL A 136 16.54 -3.59 -13.16
CA VAL A 136 16.24 -2.61 -14.20
C VAL A 136 16.79 -3.12 -15.54
N THR A 137 15.93 -3.19 -16.56
CA THR A 137 16.29 -3.61 -17.92
C THR A 137 16.37 -2.43 -18.88
N ASN A 138 15.72 -1.31 -18.57
CA ASN A 138 15.88 -0.04 -19.27
C ASN A 138 15.95 1.13 -18.28
N TYR A 139 17.10 1.83 -18.29
CA TYR A 139 17.41 2.91 -17.36
C TYR A 139 16.82 4.27 -17.74
N THR A 140 16.13 4.38 -18.88
CA THR A 140 15.36 5.58 -19.23
C THR A 140 14.34 5.84 -18.13
N LYS A 141 14.23 7.07 -17.65
CA LYS A 141 13.27 7.44 -16.61
C LYS A 141 12.13 8.28 -17.18
N HIS A 142 10.92 8.02 -16.69
CA HIS A 142 9.75 8.81 -16.98
C HIS A 142 9.15 9.36 -15.69
N LYS A 143 8.72 10.62 -15.74
CA LYS A 143 8.12 11.33 -14.63
C LYS A 143 6.61 11.41 -14.83
N HIS A 144 5.84 10.83 -13.90
CA HIS A 144 4.38 10.85 -13.93
C HIS A 144 3.82 10.96 -12.51
N PRO A 145 2.60 11.51 -12.35
CA PRO A 145 1.90 11.49 -11.07
C PRO A 145 1.64 10.07 -10.56
N GLU A 146 2.01 9.82 -9.30
CA GLU A 146 1.67 8.63 -8.52
C GLU A 146 0.81 9.03 -7.32
N GLY A 147 -0.06 8.11 -6.91
CA GLY A 147 -0.74 8.15 -5.62
C GLY A 147 -0.55 6.81 -4.91
N CYS A 148 -0.85 6.77 -3.62
CA CYS A 148 -0.77 5.54 -2.83
C CYS A 148 -1.97 5.45 -1.89
N MET A 149 -2.56 4.27 -1.77
CA MET A 149 -3.68 4.04 -0.87
C MET A 149 -3.29 4.19 0.61
N SER A 150 -2.01 4.07 0.94
CA SER A 150 -1.43 4.34 2.26
C SER A 150 -1.07 5.81 2.49
N VAL A 151 -1.20 6.69 1.48
CA VAL A 151 -1.04 8.15 1.59
C VAL A 151 -2.24 8.81 0.90
N ARG A 152 -3.44 8.49 1.39
CA ARG A 152 -4.67 8.82 0.70
C ARG A 152 -4.90 10.33 0.60
N GLY A 153 -5.43 10.77 -0.55
CA GLY A 153 -5.83 12.16 -0.79
C GLY A 153 -4.70 13.03 -1.34
N TYR A 154 -3.53 12.45 -1.61
CA TYR A 154 -2.38 13.15 -2.15
C TYR A 154 -1.79 12.42 -3.35
N SER A 155 -1.11 13.18 -4.20
CA SER A 155 -0.35 12.69 -5.34
C SER A 155 0.87 13.58 -5.57
N ALA A 156 1.92 13.03 -6.17
CA ALA A 156 3.06 13.79 -6.67
C ALA A 156 3.68 13.08 -7.87
N GLU A 157 4.46 13.82 -8.65
CA GLU A 157 5.25 13.23 -9.71
C GLU A 157 6.44 12.44 -9.16
N VAL A 158 6.64 11.23 -9.68
CA VAL A 158 7.75 10.34 -9.32
C VAL A 158 8.44 9.87 -10.59
N GLU A 159 9.76 9.88 -10.59
CA GLU A 159 10.56 9.28 -11.67
C GLU A 159 10.69 7.77 -11.47
N ARG A 160 10.40 7.00 -12.52
CA ARG A 160 10.54 5.55 -12.52
C ARG A 160 11.26 5.09 -13.77
N TYR A 161 11.98 3.97 -13.67
CA TYR A 161 12.61 3.34 -14.81
C TYR A 161 11.56 2.80 -15.78
N GLU A 162 11.86 2.87 -17.08
CA GLU A 162 10.96 2.51 -18.16
C GLU A 162 10.68 1.02 -18.24
N ALA A 163 11.66 0.17 -17.94
CA ALA A 163 11.49 -1.27 -17.97
C ALA A 163 12.30 -1.98 -16.87
N VAL A 164 11.69 -3.04 -16.34
CA VAL A 164 12.23 -3.85 -15.25
C VAL A 164 11.92 -5.33 -15.52
N LYS A 165 12.74 -6.22 -14.96
CA LYS A 165 12.43 -7.64 -14.83
C LYS A 165 12.16 -7.95 -13.37
N LEU A 166 10.99 -8.51 -13.10
CA LEU A 166 10.58 -9.01 -11.80
C LEU A 166 10.81 -10.53 -11.77
N SER A 167 11.47 -11.04 -10.73
CA SER A 167 11.66 -12.47 -10.49
C SER A 167 11.23 -12.82 -9.08
N GLY A 168 10.81 -14.06 -8.83
CA GLY A 168 10.40 -14.53 -7.51
C GLY A 168 9.68 -15.86 -7.59
N LEU A 169 8.81 -16.14 -6.62
CA LEU A 169 7.99 -17.34 -6.58
C LEU A 169 6.52 -17.01 -6.88
N ASN A 170 5.83 -17.90 -7.58
CA ASN A 170 4.38 -17.87 -7.67
C ASN A 170 3.72 -18.52 -6.43
N GLN A 171 2.38 -18.60 -6.41
CA GLN A 171 1.61 -19.16 -5.30
C GLN A 171 1.84 -20.67 -5.11
N GLU A 172 2.28 -21.36 -6.15
CA GLU A 172 2.66 -22.78 -6.12
C GLU A 172 4.10 -23.01 -5.63
N GLY A 173 4.85 -21.94 -5.34
CA GLY A 173 6.27 -22.00 -4.94
C GLY A 173 7.24 -22.24 -6.10
N LEU A 174 6.79 -22.08 -7.33
CA LEU A 174 7.62 -22.23 -8.53
C LEU A 174 8.30 -20.89 -8.88
N PRO A 175 9.59 -20.92 -9.27
CA PRO A 175 10.26 -19.75 -9.81
C PRO A 175 9.53 -19.19 -11.03
N THR A 176 9.33 -17.88 -11.04
CA THR A 176 8.69 -17.16 -12.14
C THR A 176 9.41 -15.84 -12.40
N GLU A 177 9.37 -15.42 -13.65
CA GLU A 177 9.94 -14.14 -14.10
C GLU A 177 8.93 -13.42 -15.00
N LEU A 178 8.94 -12.09 -14.94
CA LEU A 178 8.08 -11.25 -15.76
C LEU A 178 8.82 -9.97 -16.16
N GLU A 179 8.93 -9.74 -17.47
CA GLU A 179 9.41 -8.46 -18.00
C GLU A 179 8.26 -7.46 -18.08
N LEU A 180 8.48 -6.27 -17.55
CA LEU A 180 7.50 -5.20 -17.46
C LEU A 180 8.08 -3.93 -18.07
N SER A 181 7.24 -3.17 -18.75
CA SER A 181 7.58 -1.84 -19.28
C SER A 181 6.44 -0.84 -19.03
N GLY A 182 6.72 0.45 -19.25
CA GLY A 182 5.73 1.51 -19.14
C GLY A 182 5.05 1.56 -17.77
N TRP A 183 3.72 1.64 -17.77
CA TRP A 183 2.96 1.77 -16.52
C TRP A 183 3.09 0.54 -15.60
N ASN A 184 3.18 -0.66 -16.16
CA ASN A 184 3.31 -1.88 -15.34
C ASN A 184 4.69 -1.98 -14.68
N ALA A 185 5.75 -1.49 -15.33
CA ALA A 185 7.07 -1.35 -14.69
C ALA A 185 7.04 -0.36 -13.52
N ARG A 186 6.28 0.75 -13.65
CA ARG A 186 6.06 1.71 -12.56
C ARG A 186 5.33 1.08 -11.38
N ILE A 187 4.26 0.33 -11.64
CA ILE A 187 3.52 -0.38 -10.57
C ILE A 187 4.48 -1.32 -9.83
N ALA A 188 5.25 -2.14 -10.55
CA ALA A 188 6.20 -3.06 -9.91
C ALA A 188 7.24 -2.34 -9.05
N GLN A 189 7.82 -1.24 -9.52
CA GLN A 189 8.74 -0.43 -8.71
C GLN A 189 8.08 0.13 -7.45
N HIS A 190 6.83 0.62 -7.56
CA HIS A 190 6.07 1.12 -6.41
C HIS A 190 5.81 0.02 -5.37
N GLU A 191 5.36 -1.15 -5.79
CA GLU A 191 5.06 -2.25 -4.86
C GLU A 191 6.34 -2.83 -4.23
N MET A 192 7.46 -2.84 -4.98
CA MET A 192 8.77 -3.23 -4.44
C MET A 192 9.27 -2.26 -3.37
N ASP A 193 9.06 -0.95 -3.53
CA ASP A 193 9.44 0.05 -2.52
C ASP A 193 8.76 -0.22 -1.17
N HIS A 194 7.48 -0.63 -1.17
CA HIS A 194 6.75 -0.97 0.06
C HIS A 194 7.39 -2.13 0.82
N LEU A 195 8.01 -3.09 0.13
CA LEU A 195 8.70 -4.21 0.77
C LEU A 195 9.98 -3.77 1.50
N ASP A 196 10.53 -2.63 1.12
CA ASP A 196 11.75 -2.05 1.70
C ASP A 196 11.43 -0.83 2.61
N GLY A 197 10.17 -0.66 3.00
CA GLY A 197 9.73 0.42 3.89
C GLY A 197 9.75 1.82 3.27
N LYS A 198 9.75 1.91 1.95
CA LYS A 198 9.76 3.15 1.18
C LYS A 198 8.37 3.43 0.61
N LEU A 199 8.01 4.70 0.57
CA LEU A 199 6.78 5.21 0.00
C LEU A 199 7.12 6.15 -1.15
N TYR A 200 6.17 6.39 -2.05
CA TYR A 200 6.40 7.31 -3.18
C TYR A 200 6.80 8.73 -2.74
N ILE A 201 6.35 9.16 -1.55
CA ILE A 201 6.71 10.45 -0.95
C ILE A 201 8.19 10.59 -0.60
N ASP A 202 8.93 9.47 -0.51
CA ASP A 202 10.38 9.47 -0.31
C ASP A 202 11.15 9.63 -1.65
N HIS A 203 10.45 9.50 -2.78
CA HIS A 203 10.99 9.57 -4.14
C HIS A 203 10.43 10.73 -4.97
N MET A 204 9.39 11.41 -4.47
CA MET A 204 8.65 12.39 -5.25
C MET A 204 9.43 13.68 -5.52
N ASP A 205 9.08 14.35 -6.61
CA ASP A 205 9.34 15.78 -6.73
C ASP A 205 8.39 16.54 -5.80
N THR A 206 8.93 17.04 -4.69
CA THR A 206 8.16 17.72 -3.64
C THR A 206 7.42 18.96 -4.15
N SER A 207 7.90 19.61 -5.21
CA SER A 207 7.22 20.78 -5.80
C SER A 207 5.90 20.43 -6.49
N THR A 208 5.69 19.15 -6.80
CA THR A 208 4.49 18.62 -7.47
C THR A 208 3.51 17.94 -6.51
N PHE A 209 3.79 17.95 -5.20
CA PHE A 209 2.94 17.33 -4.19
C PHE A 209 1.64 18.11 -4.01
N ILE A 210 0.51 17.45 -4.25
CA ILE A 210 -0.81 18.07 -4.27
C ILE A 210 -1.83 17.28 -3.47
N CYS A 211 -2.78 17.98 -2.85
CA CYS A 211 -4.02 17.39 -2.37
C CYS A 211 -4.95 17.16 -3.57
N THR A 212 -5.35 15.92 -3.83
CA THR A 212 -6.11 15.55 -5.04
C THR A 212 -7.53 16.11 -5.06
N CYS A 213 -8.04 16.57 -3.92
CA CYS A 213 -9.37 17.17 -3.78
C CYS A 213 -9.34 18.64 -3.32
N TRP A 214 -8.24 19.37 -3.54
CA TRP A 214 -8.08 20.75 -3.05
C TRP A 214 -9.21 21.69 -3.51
N GLU A 215 -9.72 21.53 -4.73
CA GLU A 215 -10.85 22.34 -5.24
C GLU A 215 -12.12 22.12 -4.42
N THR A 216 -12.40 20.86 -4.07
CA THR A 216 -13.56 20.50 -3.23
C THR A 216 -13.38 21.03 -1.82
N VAL A 217 -12.16 20.98 -1.28
CA VAL A 217 -11.83 21.55 0.03
C VAL A 217 -12.13 23.05 0.04
N ASN A 218 -11.67 23.79 -0.96
CA ASN A 218 -11.90 25.23 -1.06
C ASN A 218 -13.39 25.56 -1.24
N THR A 219 -14.07 24.85 -2.15
CA THR A 219 -15.50 25.06 -2.44
C THR A 219 -16.39 24.77 -1.23
N LYS A 220 -16.02 23.77 -0.41
CA LYS A 220 -16.75 23.41 0.82
C LYS A 220 -16.24 24.12 2.07
N SER A 221 -15.33 25.10 1.93
CA SER A 221 -14.73 25.84 3.04
C SER A 221 -14.11 24.90 4.10
N GLY A 222 -13.35 23.91 3.66
CA GLY A 222 -12.70 22.91 4.52
C GLY A 222 -13.59 21.74 4.96
N ARG A 223 -14.89 21.74 4.66
CA ARG A 223 -15.82 20.69 5.09
C ARG A 223 -15.86 19.52 4.10
N VAL A 224 -14.80 18.71 4.11
CA VAL A 224 -14.65 17.52 3.27
C VAL A 224 -14.33 16.30 4.11
N GLU A 225 -14.95 15.18 3.77
CA GLU A 225 -14.56 13.85 4.24
C GLU A 225 -13.84 13.11 3.10
N ILE A 226 -12.71 12.48 3.40
CA ILE A 226 -11.97 11.64 2.45
C ILE A 226 -12.19 10.18 2.88
N PRO A 227 -13.25 9.51 2.37
CA PRO A 227 -13.57 8.16 2.85
C PRO A 227 -12.53 7.15 2.37
N PHE A 228 -12.17 6.20 3.25
CA PHE A 228 -11.61 4.85 3.02
C PHE A 228 -12.01 4.15 1.72
N TYR A 229 -13.29 4.09 1.45
CA TYR A 229 -13.85 3.23 0.43
C TYR A 229 -15.06 3.93 -0.17
N LYS A 230 -15.46 3.49 -1.37
CA LYS A 230 -16.69 3.96 -2.00
C LYS A 230 -17.89 3.29 -1.35
#